data_AF-A0A0D7AB48-F1
#
_entry.id   AF-A0A0D7AB48-F1
#
_cell.length_a   1.000
_cell.length_b   1.000
_cell.length_c   1.000
_cell.angle_alpha   90.00
_cell.angle_beta   90.00
_cell.angle_gamma   90.00
#
_symmetry.space_group_name_H-M   'P 1'
#
loop_
_entity.id
_entity.type
_entity.pdbx_description
1 polymer ?
#
loop_
_entity_poly.entity_id
_entity_poly.type
_entity_poly.pdbx_seq_one_letter_code
_entity_poly.pdbx_strand_id
1 'polypeptide(L)'
;EAHAMKFIAQHTSIPVPRVIDMFESDGFSYTVMTKLRGLQALQVVSSLSEEEAAALGRNLGSYLAQMRAIPPLRGDCVSNFDGGPLHDTRLSLISLRPHGPFPSVKAFHEHVLHIAGKLNIPDKEEHVKALETIRRIHDKDYPVVLTHCDLNPSNVIVDPSDYTKVVGLVDWESCAWLPAYW
;
A
#
# COMPACT_ATOMS: atom_id res chain seq x y z
N GLU A 1 -8.08 -7.45 4.04
CA GLU A 1 -7.76 -7.88 2.65
C GLU A 1 -9.00 -8.08 1.76
N ALA A 2 -9.89 -9.05 2.06
CA ALA A 2 -11.01 -9.39 1.17
C ALA A 2 -11.96 -8.23 0.84
N HIS A 3 -12.26 -7.35 1.80
CA HIS A 3 -13.04 -6.13 1.54
C HIS A 3 -12.35 -5.20 0.55
N ALA A 4 -11.03 -4.99 0.70
CA ALA A 4 -10.24 -4.17 -0.21
C ALA A 4 -10.29 -4.72 -1.63
N MET A 5 -10.05 -6.03 -1.82
CA MET A 5 -10.12 -6.66 -3.15
C MET A 5 -11.51 -6.52 -3.79
N LYS A 6 -12.59 -6.76 -3.04
CA LYS A 6 -13.96 -6.58 -3.55
C LYS A 6 -14.22 -5.14 -3.98
N PHE A 7 -13.79 -4.18 -3.17
CA PHE A 7 -13.95 -2.77 -3.46
C PHE A 7 -13.13 -2.32 -4.67
N ILE A 8 -11.87 -2.72 -4.76
CA ILE A 8 -10.98 -2.42 -5.90
C ILE A 8 -11.57 -2.96 -7.21
N ALA A 9 -12.06 -4.20 -7.21
CA ALA A 9 -12.68 -4.82 -8.38
C ALA A 9 -13.95 -4.08 -8.85
N GLN A 10 -14.65 -3.39 -7.94
CA GLN A 10 -15.88 -2.65 -8.26
C GLN A 10 -15.61 -1.22 -8.77
N HIS A 11 -14.48 -0.62 -8.38
CA HIS A 11 -14.22 0.81 -8.60
C HIS A 11 -13.08 1.08 -9.59
N THR A 12 -12.35 0.04 -10.03
CA THR A 12 -11.19 0.18 -10.91
C THR A 12 -11.14 -0.94 -11.94
N SER A 13 -10.26 -0.80 -12.95
CA SER A 13 -9.91 -1.89 -13.86
C SER A 13 -8.75 -2.77 -13.35
N ILE A 14 -8.31 -2.57 -12.10
CA ILE A 14 -7.18 -3.33 -11.54
C ILE A 14 -7.57 -4.81 -11.48
N PRO A 15 -6.80 -5.69 -12.14
CA PRO A 15 -7.04 -7.12 -12.01
C PRO A 15 -6.67 -7.55 -10.59
N VAL A 16 -7.63 -8.13 -9.87
CA VAL A 16 -7.43 -8.68 -8.52
C VAL A 16 -8.06 -10.08 -8.45
N PRO A 17 -7.61 -10.96 -7.54
CA PRO A 17 -8.31 -12.21 -7.27
C PRO A 17 -9.78 -11.96 -6.94
N ARG A 18 -10.69 -12.69 -7.58
CA ARG A 18 -12.11 -12.62 -7.24
C ARG A 18 -12.33 -13.36 -5.93
N VAL A 19 -12.73 -12.62 -4.90
CA VAL A 19 -13.14 -13.19 -3.61
C VAL A 19 -14.42 -14.01 -3.80
N ILE A 20 -14.37 -15.27 -3.40
CA ILE A 20 -15.48 -16.24 -3.42
C ILE A 20 -16.16 -16.27 -2.07
N ASP A 21 -15.38 -16.38 -0.99
CA ASP A 21 -15.90 -16.48 0.37
C ASP A 21 -14.89 -15.92 1.39
N MET A 22 -15.39 -15.57 2.57
CA MET A 22 -14.60 -15.15 3.72
C MET A 22 -15.29 -15.60 5.00
N PHE A 23 -14.55 -16.30 5.85
CA PHE A 23 -15.06 -16.85 7.10
C PHE A 23 -13.98 -16.91 8.17
N GLU A 24 -14.40 -17.01 9.42
CA GLU A 24 -13.51 -17.21 10.56
C GLU A 24 -13.65 -18.65 11.07
N SER A 25 -12.53 -19.30 11.38
CA SER A 25 -12.50 -20.62 12.01
C SER A 25 -11.30 -20.70 12.95
N ASP A 26 -11.48 -21.25 14.14
CA ASP A 26 -10.40 -21.47 15.13
C ASP A 26 -9.56 -20.22 15.44
N GLY A 27 -10.17 -19.03 15.39
CA GLY A 27 -9.49 -17.75 15.62
C GLY A 27 -8.67 -17.21 14.44
N PHE A 28 -8.74 -17.87 13.28
CA PHE A 28 -8.12 -17.41 12.04
C PHE A 28 -9.17 -16.91 11.05
N SER A 29 -8.80 -15.88 10.29
CA SER A 29 -9.59 -15.41 9.16
C SER A 29 -9.12 -16.11 7.88
N TYR A 30 -10.06 -16.64 7.10
CA TYR A 30 -9.81 -17.31 5.83
C TYR A 30 -10.48 -16.55 4.70
N THR A 31 -9.75 -16.36 3.61
CA THR A 31 -10.28 -15.82 2.36
C THR A 31 -10.15 -16.86 1.26
N VAL A 32 -11.28 -17.23 0.65
CA VAL A 32 -11.31 -18.11 -0.53
C VAL A 32 -11.45 -17.22 -1.75
N MET A 33 -10.53 -17.36 -2.71
CA MET A 33 -10.48 -16.51 -3.91
C MET A 33 -9.99 -17.28 -5.12
N THR A 34 -10.24 -16.75 -6.31
CA THR A 34 -9.73 -17.35 -7.56
C THR A 34 -8.23 -17.23 -7.66
N LYS A 35 -7.56 -18.30 -8.11
CA LYS A 35 -6.13 -18.25 -8.46
C LYS A 35 -5.91 -17.47 -9.76
N LEU A 36 -5.03 -16.49 -9.73
CA LEU A 36 -4.55 -15.80 -10.92
C LEU A 36 -3.60 -16.70 -11.72
N ARG A 37 -3.71 -16.66 -13.04
CA ARG A 37 -2.83 -17.39 -13.96
C ARG A 37 -1.78 -16.44 -14.51
N GLY A 38 -0.54 -16.58 -14.06
CA GLY A 38 0.58 -15.79 -14.54
C GLY A 38 1.85 -16.05 -13.75
N LEU A 39 2.87 -15.23 -13.99
CA LEU A 39 4.14 -15.24 -13.27
C LEU A 39 4.22 -14.00 -12.37
N GLN A 40 4.90 -14.12 -11.24
CA GLN A 40 5.23 -12.91 -10.48
C GLN A 40 6.23 -12.08 -11.29
N ALA A 41 6.04 -10.76 -11.33
CA ALA A 41 6.97 -9.86 -12.01
C ALA A 41 8.39 -10.02 -11.45
N LEU A 42 8.53 -10.34 -10.16
CA LEU A 42 9.81 -10.65 -9.52
C LEU A 42 10.62 -11.72 -10.28
N GLN A 43 9.95 -12.71 -10.90
CA GLN A 43 10.61 -13.81 -11.61
C GLN A 43 11.16 -13.39 -12.97
N VAL A 44 10.66 -12.29 -13.55
CA VAL A 44 10.95 -11.89 -14.93
C VAL A 44 11.53 -10.48 -15.06
N VAL A 45 11.41 -9.64 -14.02
CA VAL A 45 11.77 -8.21 -14.07
C VAL A 45 13.23 -7.97 -14.45
N SER A 46 14.14 -8.85 -14.04
CA SER A 46 15.57 -8.77 -14.38
C SER A 46 15.88 -9.11 -15.84
N SER A 47 14.92 -9.71 -16.56
CA SER A 47 15.06 -10.09 -17.98
C SER A 47 14.33 -9.15 -18.94
N LEU A 48 13.60 -8.16 -18.42
CA LEU A 48 12.88 -7.21 -19.26
C LEU A 48 13.84 -6.28 -19.99
N SER A 49 13.52 -5.96 -21.25
CA SER A 49 14.13 -4.82 -21.94
C SER A 49 13.75 -3.50 -21.24
N GLU A 50 14.47 -2.43 -21.55
CA GLU A 50 14.13 -1.10 -21.03
C GLU A 50 12.73 -0.67 -21.47
N GLU A 51 12.36 -0.96 -22.72
CA GLU A 51 11.04 -0.68 -23.28
C GLU A 51 9.93 -1.47 -22.58
N GLU A 52 10.17 -2.75 -22.29
CA GLU A 52 9.22 -3.61 -21.57
C GLU A 52 9.05 -3.18 -20.12
N ALA A 53 10.14 -2.87 -19.41
CA ALA A 53 10.10 -2.35 -18.05
C ALA A 53 9.35 -1.01 -18.00
N ALA A 54 9.59 -0.13 -18.97
CA ALA A 54 8.87 1.13 -19.08
C ALA A 54 7.38 0.92 -19.39
N ALA A 55 7.03 -0.07 -20.22
CA ALA A 55 5.64 -0.42 -20.52
C ALA A 55 4.91 -0.98 -19.28
N LEU A 56 5.54 -1.92 -18.57
CA LEU A 56 5.01 -2.46 -17.32
C LEU A 56 4.79 -1.34 -16.29
N GLY A 57 5.76 -0.43 -16.15
CA GLY A 57 5.68 0.74 -15.28
C GLY A 57 4.51 1.67 -15.64
N ARG A 58 4.29 1.95 -16.93
CA ARG A 58 3.13 2.73 -17.39
C ARG A 58 1.80 2.04 -17.07
N ASN A 59 1.73 0.73 -17.27
CA ASN A 59 0.53 -0.06 -16.97
C ASN A 59 0.20 -0.03 -15.47
N LEU A 60 1.20 -0.25 -14.61
CA LEU A 60 1.06 -0.13 -13.15
C LEU A 60 0.68 1.30 -12.73
N GLY A 61 1.31 2.31 -13.32
CA GLY A 61 1.00 3.71 -13.08
C GLY A 61 -0.47 4.05 -13.42
N SER A 62 -1.01 3.48 -14.50
CA SER A 62 -2.42 3.67 -14.87
C SER A 62 -3.39 3.08 -13.83
N TYR A 63 -3.04 1.95 -13.23
CA TYR A 63 -3.83 1.32 -12.18
C TYR A 63 -3.77 2.11 -10.87
N LEU A 64 -2.58 2.55 -10.47
CA LEU A 64 -2.41 3.38 -9.29
C LEU A 64 -3.14 4.73 -9.42
N ALA A 65 -3.16 5.32 -10.62
CA ALA A 65 -3.92 6.53 -10.89
C ALA A 65 -5.43 6.33 -10.68
N GLN A 66 -5.98 5.21 -11.15
CA GLN A 66 -7.40 4.88 -10.92
C GLN A 66 -7.70 4.70 -9.42
N MET A 67 -6.89 3.92 -8.72
CA MET A 67 -7.06 3.69 -7.27
C MET A 67 -7.00 5.00 -6.48
N ARG A 68 -6.04 5.88 -6.79
CA ARG A 68 -5.87 7.17 -6.12
C ARG A 68 -6.94 8.20 -6.49
N ALA A 69 -7.67 8.00 -7.59
CA ALA A 69 -8.81 8.83 -7.98
C ALA A 69 -10.09 8.50 -7.19
N ILE A 70 -10.12 7.38 -6.45
CA ILE A 70 -11.26 7.04 -5.60
C ILE A 70 -11.31 8.04 -4.43
N PRO A 71 -12.44 8.74 -4.23
CA PRO A 71 -12.56 9.71 -3.14
C PRO A 71 -12.50 9.01 -1.77
N PRO A 72 -11.84 9.61 -0.77
CA PRO A 72 -11.83 9.08 0.58
C PRO A 72 -13.22 8.90 1.17
N LEU A 73 -13.49 7.71 1.69
CA LEU A 73 -14.80 7.38 2.30
C LEU A 73 -15.03 8.12 3.63
N ARG A 74 -13.96 8.66 4.25
CA ARG A 74 -13.97 9.26 5.58
C ARG A 74 -13.25 10.62 5.63
N GLY A 75 -13.28 11.37 4.53
CA GLY A 75 -12.61 12.67 4.42
C GLY A 75 -11.09 12.53 4.60
N ASP A 76 -10.49 13.40 5.41
CA ASP A 76 -9.03 13.44 5.62
C ASP A 76 -8.50 12.44 6.66
N CYS A 77 -9.32 11.45 7.04
CA CYS A 77 -8.93 10.42 7.98
C CYS A 77 -7.85 9.51 7.40
N VAL A 78 -6.76 9.32 8.15
CA VAL A 78 -5.69 8.37 7.82
C VAL A 78 -5.96 7.07 8.59
N SER A 79 -6.21 5.99 7.86
CA SER A 79 -6.71 4.73 8.45
C SER A 79 -6.38 3.53 7.59
N ASN A 80 -6.59 2.32 8.12
CA ASN A 80 -6.65 1.13 7.27
C ASN A 80 -7.86 1.22 6.30
N PHE A 81 -7.99 0.23 5.41
CA PHE A 81 -9.07 0.18 4.43
C PHE A 81 -10.47 0.40 5.01
N ASP A 82 -10.81 -0.27 6.12
CA ASP A 82 -12.16 -0.25 6.73
C ASP A 82 -12.39 0.96 7.67
N GLY A 83 -11.37 1.81 7.89
CA GLY A 83 -11.44 2.97 8.79
C GLY A 83 -10.89 2.73 10.20
N GLY A 84 -10.25 1.59 10.43
CA GLY A 84 -9.60 1.24 11.69
C GLY A 84 -8.12 1.61 11.75
N PRO A 85 -7.41 1.14 12.80
CA PRO A 85 -5.98 1.37 12.96
C PRO A 85 -5.15 0.78 11.82
N LEU A 86 -4.05 1.44 11.50
CA LEU A 86 -3.07 1.01 10.50
C LEU A 86 -2.27 -0.21 10.99
N HIS A 87 -2.02 -1.12 10.05
CA HIS A 87 -1.07 -2.22 10.14
C HIS A 87 0.00 -1.96 9.07
N ASP A 88 1.03 -1.20 9.43
CA ASP A 88 2.13 -0.83 8.53
C ASP A 88 3.47 -1.12 9.22
N THR A 89 4.28 -1.97 8.62
CA THR A 89 5.57 -2.44 9.18
C THR A 89 6.55 -1.30 9.43
N ARG A 90 6.47 -0.20 8.67
CA ARG A 90 7.30 1.00 8.85
C ARG A 90 6.99 1.73 10.15
N LEU A 91 5.73 1.68 10.58
CA LEU A 91 5.30 2.22 11.88
C LEU A 91 5.61 1.23 13.02
N SER A 92 5.58 -0.07 12.71
CA SER A 92 5.81 -1.14 13.69
C SER A 92 7.26 -1.36 14.10
N LEU A 93 8.24 -0.67 13.48
CA LEU A 93 9.66 -0.72 13.87
C LEU A 93 9.91 -0.35 15.34
N ILE A 94 8.98 0.37 15.98
CA ILE A 94 9.11 0.86 17.36
C ILE A 94 7.99 0.33 18.27
N SER A 95 6.82 0.04 17.70
CA SER A 95 5.69 -0.48 18.47
C SER A 95 4.86 -1.45 17.64
N LEU A 96 4.68 -2.67 18.13
CA LEU A 96 3.75 -3.65 17.54
C LEU A 96 2.27 -3.28 17.79
N ARG A 97 1.99 -2.13 18.41
CA ARG A 97 0.62 -1.69 18.68
C ARG A 97 -0.01 -1.13 17.40
N PRO A 98 -1.33 -1.32 17.19
CA PRO A 98 -2.04 -0.67 16.09
C PRO A 98 -1.90 0.86 16.15
N HIS A 99 -1.77 1.50 14.99
CA HIS A 99 -1.54 2.96 14.90
C HIS A 99 -2.77 3.69 14.35
N GLY A 100 -3.27 4.68 15.09
CA GLY A 100 -4.46 5.41 14.67
C GLY A 100 -5.76 4.62 14.89
N PRO A 101 -6.83 4.84 14.07
CA PRO A 101 -6.88 5.76 12.93
C PRO A 101 -6.62 7.21 13.36
N PHE A 102 -6.14 8.04 12.45
CA PHE A 102 -5.85 9.45 12.71
C PHE A 102 -6.93 10.32 12.07
N PRO A 103 -7.42 11.36 12.76
CA PRO A 103 -8.49 12.21 12.25
C PRO A 103 -8.04 13.12 11.08
N SER A 104 -6.73 13.26 10.86
CA SER A 104 -6.16 14.08 9.79
C SER A 104 -4.73 13.65 9.44
N VAL A 105 -4.26 14.07 8.26
CA VAL A 105 -2.85 13.95 7.85
C VAL A 105 -1.91 14.59 8.87
N LYS A 106 -2.30 15.73 9.45
CA LYS A 106 -1.52 16.40 10.51
C LYS A 106 -1.35 15.51 11.75
N ALA A 107 -2.42 14.89 12.23
CA ALA A 107 -2.35 14.00 13.39
C ALA A 107 -1.47 12.76 13.11
N PHE A 108 -1.52 12.25 11.88
CA PHE A 108 -0.60 11.20 11.43
C PHE A 108 0.87 11.67 11.41
N HIS A 109 1.16 12.86 10.86
CA HIS A 109 2.51 13.43 10.84
C HIS A 109 3.09 13.65 12.24
N GLU A 110 2.29 14.13 13.19
CA GLU A 110 2.69 14.30 14.59
C GLU A 110 3.05 12.95 15.22
N HIS A 111 2.28 11.91 14.95
CA HIS A 111 2.56 10.56 15.40
C HIS A 111 3.84 9.99 14.78
N VAL A 112 4.04 10.16 13.46
CA VAL A 112 5.26 9.72 12.76
C VAL A 112 6.50 10.43 13.32
N LEU A 113 6.43 11.73 13.59
CA LEU A 113 7.54 12.46 14.24
C LEU A 113 7.80 11.97 15.66
N HIS A 114 6.74 11.69 16.43
CA HIS A 114 6.86 11.16 17.78
C HIS A 114 7.57 9.80 17.81
N ILE A 115 7.22 8.88 16.90
CA ILE A 115 7.90 7.57 16.80
C ILE A 115 9.32 7.75 16.27
N ALA A 116 9.56 8.56 15.22
CA ALA A 116 10.89 8.77 14.67
C ALA A 116 11.87 9.38 15.70
N GLY A 117 11.38 10.23 16.59
CA GLY A 117 12.17 10.77 17.70
C GLY A 117 12.64 9.73 18.73
N LYS A 118 12.02 8.54 18.75
CA LYS A 118 12.38 7.42 19.64
C LYS A 118 13.30 6.40 18.98
N LEU A 119 13.61 6.55 17.69
CA LEU A 119 14.56 5.66 17.01
C LEU A 119 15.94 5.79 17.65
N ASN A 120 16.55 4.64 17.95
CA ASN A 120 17.92 4.59 18.45
C ASN A 120 18.91 4.65 17.29
N ILE A 121 19.11 5.86 16.74
CA ILE A 121 20.10 6.10 15.70
C ILE A 121 21.45 6.37 16.37
N PRO A 122 22.50 5.56 16.12
CA PRO A 122 23.78 5.70 16.82
C PRO A 122 24.44 7.07 16.65
N ASP A 123 24.30 7.67 15.46
CA ASP A 123 24.79 9.00 15.15
C ASP A 123 23.70 10.05 15.41
N LYS A 124 23.98 10.97 16.34
CA LYS A 124 23.07 12.05 16.71
C LYS A 124 22.85 13.07 15.58
N GLU A 125 23.88 13.36 14.78
CA GLU A 125 23.74 14.28 13.66
C GLU A 125 22.86 13.67 12.57
N GLU A 126 23.02 12.37 12.31
CA GLU A 126 22.13 11.65 11.39
C GLU A 126 20.68 11.63 11.89
N HIS A 127 20.47 11.44 13.20
CA HIS A 127 19.12 11.50 13.78
C HIS A 127 18.46 12.86 13.58
N VAL A 128 19.20 13.95 13.83
CA VAL A 128 18.69 15.31 13.60
C VAL A 128 18.35 15.53 12.13
N LYS A 129 19.25 15.16 11.20
CA LYS A 129 19.02 15.26 9.75
C LYS A 129 17.81 14.46 9.29
N ALA A 130 17.59 13.27 9.83
CA ALA A 130 16.42 12.45 9.54
C ALA A 130 15.13 13.14 10.00
N LEU A 131 15.10 13.67 11.23
CA LEU A 131 13.93 14.38 11.75
C LEU A 131 13.63 15.67 10.97
N GLU A 132 14.66 16.42 10.57
CA GLU A 132 14.50 17.60 9.70
C GLU A 132 13.94 17.24 8.33
N THR A 133 14.39 16.11 7.76
CA THR A 133 13.87 15.60 6.49
C THR A 133 12.40 15.23 6.61
N ILE A 134 12.03 14.51 7.68
CA ILE A 134 10.63 14.15 7.96
C ILE A 134 9.78 15.41 8.10
N ARG A 135 10.22 16.41 8.87
CA ARG A 135 9.50 17.69 9.02
C ARG A 135 9.27 18.39 7.68
N ARG A 136 10.30 18.47 6.83
CA ARG A 136 10.19 19.11 5.50
C ARG A 136 9.17 18.43 4.59
N ILE A 137 9.05 17.10 4.68
CA ILE A 137 8.00 16.38 3.98
C ILE A 137 6.64 16.71 4.60
N HIS A 138 6.53 16.63 5.93
CA HIS A 138 5.28 16.84 6.67
C HIS A 138 4.72 18.27 6.62
N ASP A 139 5.53 19.27 6.27
CA ASP A 139 5.11 20.67 6.11
C ASP A 139 4.26 20.91 4.84
N LYS A 140 4.14 19.91 3.96
CA LYS A 140 3.32 20.00 2.75
C LYS A 140 1.91 19.46 3.02
N ASP A 141 0.95 20.05 2.31
CA ASP A 141 -0.41 19.51 2.26
C ASP A 141 -0.46 18.31 1.30
N TYR A 142 -0.99 17.20 1.80
CA TYR A 142 -1.18 15.98 1.03
C TYR A 142 -2.63 15.54 1.09
N PRO A 143 -3.24 15.18 -0.05
CA PRO A 143 -4.53 14.51 -0.03
C PRO A 143 -4.37 13.12 0.57
N VAL A 144 -5.42 12.66 1.25
CA VAL A 144 -5.56 11.24 1.58
C VAL A 144 -5.99 10.50 0.32
N VAL A 145 -5.31 9.39 0.01
CA VAL A 145 -5.59 8.54 -1.14
C VAL A 145 -5.62 7.07 -0.70
N LEU A 146 -6.34 6.25 -1.46
CA LEU A 146 -6.24 4.81 -1.31
C LEU A 146 -4.90 4.33 -1.89
N THR A 147 -4.18 3.53 -1.11
CA THR A 147 -2.88 2.97 -1.51
C THR A 147 -2.79 1.48 -1.16
N HIS A 148 -1.98 0.74 -1.91
CA HIS A 148 -1.76 -0.70 -1.69
C HIS A 148 -0.85 -0.97 -0.48
N CYS A 149 0.08 -0.06 -0.17
CA CYS A 149 1.09 -0.15 0.90
C CYS A 149 2.12 -1.28 0.81
N ASP A 150 1.99 -2.23 -0.11
CA ASP A 150 2.98 -3.28 -0.35
C ASP A 150 3.08 -3.64 -1.84
N LEU A 151 3.13 -2.62 -2.70
CA LEU A 151 3.31 -2.85 -4.13
C LEU A 151 4.80 -3.07 -4.42
N ASN A 152 5.14 -4.33 -4.67
CA ASN A 152 6.48 -4.74 -5.07
C ASN A 152 6.38 -5.86 -6.14
N PRO A 153 7.48 -6.23 -6.83
CA PRO A 153 7.42 -7.20 -7.93
C PRO A 153 6.87 -8.59 -7.57
N SER A 154 6.90 -9.03 -6.30
CA SER A 154 6.28 -10.33 -5.93
C SER A 154 4.76 -10.27 -5.95
N ASN A 155 4.20 -9.06 -5.77
CA ASN A 155 2.76 -8.81 -5.65
C ASN A 155 2.13 -8.39 -6.99
N VAL A 156 2.93 -8.32 -8.06
CA VAL A 156 2.48 -8.09 -9.43
C VAL A 156 2.52 -9.40 -10.21
N ILE A 157 1.39 -9.82 -10.76
CA ILE A 157 1.27 -11.00 -11.62
C ILE A 157 1.17 -10.55 -13.08
N VAL A 158 2.03 -11.07 -13.94
CA VAL A 158 2.10 -10.74 -15.38
C VAL A 158 1.75 -11.93 -16.27
N ASP A 159 1.31 -11.63 -17.49
CA ASP A 159 0.99 -12.63 -18.52
C ASP A 159 2.29 -13.33 -18.98
N PRO A 160 2.37 -14.68 -18.96
CA PRO A 160 3.58 -15.39 -19.34
C PRO A 160 3.91 -15.28 -20.84
N SER A 161 2.97 -14.80 -21.66
CA SER A 161 3.19 -14.51 -23.09
C SER A 161 3.46 -13.04 -23.37
N ASP A 162 3.30 -12.16 -22.38
CA ASP A 162 3.55 -10.71 -22.48
C ASP A 162 3.81 -10.15 -21.07
N TYR A 163 5.08 -10.03 -20.68
CA TYR A 163 5.45 -9.59 -19.33
C TYR A 163 5.11 -8.12 -19.05
N THR A 164 4.73 -7.33 -20.05
CA THR A 164 4.27 -5.95 -19.85
C THR A 164 2.82 -5.90 -19.37
N LYS A 165 2.06 -6.97 -19.60
CA LYS A 165 0.64 -7.07 -19.27
C LYS A 165 0.44 -7.62 -17.86
N VAL A 166 -0.04 -6.76 -16.96
CA VAL A 166 -0.46 -7.15 -15.62
C VAL A 166 -1.77 -7.91 -15.69
N VAL A 167 -1.78 -9.13 -15.15
CA VAL A 167 -2.96 -10.00 -15.04
C VAL A 167 -3.44 -10.14 -13.60
N GLY A 168 -2.74 -9.55 -12.63
CA GLY A 168 -3.27 -9.38 -11.28
C GLY A 168 -2.34 -8.64 -10.33
N LEU A 169 -2.93 -7.94 -9.36
CA LEU A 169 -2.27 -7.43 -8.15
C LEU A 169 -2.81 -8.19 -6.95
N VAL A 170 -1.91 -8.65 -6.07
CA VAL A 170 -2.23 -9.47 -4.89
C VAL A 170 -1.67 -8.84 -3.62
N ASP A 171 -2.03 -9.42 -2.47
CA ASP A 171 -1.53 -9.00 -1.15
C ASP A 171 -2.06 -7.63 -0.70
N TRP A 172 -3.38 -7.52 -0.66
CA TRP A 172 -4.10 -6.28 -0.32
C TRP A 172 -4.31 -6.10 1.18
N GLU A 173 -3.60 -6.84 2.02
CA GLU A 173 -3.80 -6.81 3.48
C GLU A 173 -3.43 -5.47 4.10
N SER A 174 -2.42 -4.81 3.53
CA SER A 174 -1.90 -3.52 3.98
C SER A 174 -2.61 -2.32 3.34
N CYS A 175 -3.61 -2.56 2.49
CA CYS A 175 -4.33 -1.50 1.79
C CYS A 175 -4.96 -0.49 2.77
N ALA A 176 -4.74 0.80 2.53
CA ALA A 176 -5.04 1.85 3.49
C ALA A 176 -5.28 3.20 2.84
N TRP A 177 -5.94 4.08 3.59
CA TRP A 177 -6.14 5.49 3.28
C TRP A 177 -5.02 6.31 3.94
N LEU A 178 -4.08 6.80 3.14
CA LEU A 178 -2.84 7.42 3.63
C LEU A 178 -2.52 8.71 2.85
N PRO A 179 -1.67 9.60 3.39
CA PRO A 179 -1.17 10.74 2.62
C PRO A 179 -0.50 10.28 1.32
N ALA A 180 -0.69 10.98 0.21
CA ALA A 180 -0.24 10.54 -1.12
C ALA A 180 1.27 10.27 -1.29
N TYR A 181 2.12 10.75 -0.37
CA TYR A 181 3.57 10.49 -0.39
C TYR A 181 3.98 9.22 0.37
N TRP A 182 3.10 8.69 1.23
CA TRP A 182 3.37 7.53 2.07
C TRP A 182 3.28 6.24 1.28
#